data_AF-A0A0C2ZZ35-F1
#
_entry.id   AF-A0A0C2ZZ35-F1
#
_cell.length_a   1.000
_cell.length_b   1.000
_cell.length_c   1.000
_cell.angle_alpha   90.00
_cell.angle_beta   90.00
_cell.angle_gamma   90.00
#
_symmetry.space_group_name_H-M   'P 1'
#
loop_
_entity.id
_entity.type
_entity.pdbx_description
1 polymer ?
#
loop_
_entity_poly.entity_id
_entity_poly.type
_entity_poly.pdbx_seq_one_letter_code
_entity_poly.pdbx_strand_id
1 'polypeptide(L)'
;ARDYDDITQEFVNAAIGDYQARLCAENPMPDHAQETALLNTSWAKAVQTTGVNLVRTPQLAKLITNRGSQVCGELKGKLRPLVEVMFNFHSSQTKSAIKKNRALAEELKEGANFAFKVCWSPRRGFLKAPIIQKVINTMWFANKNDEGIKQHSWFKPFPLSALALVLTAASIECCVDEWTTGTCMDIPFTVHDYCGGYESHLKCLQDFDEAMKEFGVFKSICAQIYEDGQ
;
A
#
# COMPACT_ATOMS: atom_id res chain seq x y z
N ALA A 1 3.17 -15.09 17.62
CA ALA A 1 4.17 -16.13 17.32
C ALA A 1 5.09 -16.42 18.50
N ARG A 2 5.43 -15.45 19.36
CA ARG A 2 6.37 -15.66 20.49
C ARG A 2 5.98 -16.75 21.49
N ASP A 3 4.70 -17.13 21.54
CA ASP A 3 4.20 -18.19 22.43
C ASP A 3 4.36 -19.61 21.87
N TYR A 4 4.92 -19.75 20.66
CA TYR A 4 5.14 -21.04 20.00
C TYR A 4 6.62 -21.42 20.00
N ASP A 5 6.91 -22.71 19.81
CA ASP A 5 8.27 -23.20 19.61
C ASP A 5 8.91 -22.62 18.33
N ASP A 6 10.24 -22.68 18.26
CA ASP A 6 11.01 -22.05 17.17
C ASP A 6 10.63 -22.57 15.78
N ILE A 7 10.29 -23.86 15.66
CA ILE A 7 9.90 -24.49 14.38
C ILE A 7 8.55 -23.92 13.92
N THR A 8 7.60 -23.82 14.85
CA THR A 8 6.30 -23.20 14.57
C THR A 8 6.45 -21.72 14.23
N GLN A 9 7.32 -20.99 14.92
CA GLN A 9 7.60 -19.58 14.60
C GLN A 9 8.18 -19.40 13.21
N GLU A 10 9.17 -20.20 12.83
CA GLU A 10 9.76 -20.16 11.49
C GLU A 10 8.73 -20.42 10.40
N PHE A 11 7.92 -21.48 10.55
CA PHE A 11 6.83 -21.79 9.63
C PHE A 11 5.84 -20.63 9.48
N VAL A 12 5.37 -20.11 10.60
CA VAL A 12 4.39 -19.02 10.63
C VAL A 12 4.95 -17.76 9.99
N ASN A 13 6.21 -17.42 10.25
CA ASN A 13 6.85 -16.25 9.67
C ASN A 13 7.01 -16.38 8.16
N ALA A 14 7.37 -17.58 7.66
CA ALA A 14 7.43 -17.85 6.22
C ALA A 14 6.05 -17.72 5.57
N ALA A 15 5.02 -18.29 6.18
CA ALA A 15 3.64 -18.19 5.69
C ALA A 15 3.12 -16.75 5.68
N ILE A 16 3.41 -15.98 6.73
CA ILE A 16 3.04 -14.55 6.84
C ILE A 16 3.70 -13.75 5.72
N GLY A 17 5.01 -13.93 5.50
CA GLY A 17 5.73 -13.18 4.49
C GLY A 17 5.20 -13.44 3.08
N ASP A 18 4.94 -14.70 2.72
CA ASP A 18 4.33 -15.04 1.41
C ASP A 18 2.89 -14.51 1.30
N TYR A 19 2.10 -14.64 2.36
CA TYR A 19 0.72 -14.14 2.40
C TYR A 19 0.65 -12.63 2.18
N GLN A 20 1.44 -11.85 2.92
CA GLN A 20 1.46 -10.38 2.78
C GLN A 20 1.94 -9.94 1.39
N ALA A 21 2.97 -10.60 0.85
CA ALA A 21 3.48 -10.27 -0.47
C ALA A 21 2.44 -10.52 -1.57
N ARG A 22 1.77 -11.68 -1.54
CA ARG A 22 0.66 -11.99 -2.47
C ARG A 22 -0.51 -11.06 -2.31
N LEU A 23 -0.91 -10.79 -1.07
CA LEU A 23 -1.99 -9.85 -0.76
C LEU A 23 -1.72 -8.48 -1.39
N CYS A 24 -0.51 -7.94 -1.22
CA CYS A 24 -0.12 -6.66 -1.82
C CYS A 24 -0.07 -6.74 -3.36
N ALA A 25 0.47 -7.83 -3.91
CA ALA A 25 0.70 -7.97 -5.35
C ALA A 25 -0.57 -8.28 -6.15
N GLU A 26 -1.51 -9.03 -5.58
CA GLU A 26 -2.70 -9.53 -6.26
C GLU A 26 -3.92 -8.67 -5.93
N ASN A 27 -4.40 -8.70 -4.69
CA ASN A 27 -5.56 -7.94 -4.23
C ASN A 27 -5.46 -7.58 -2.73
N PRO A 28 -5.11 -6.33 -2.38
CA PRO A 28 -4.99 -5.85 -1.01
C PRO A 28 -6.31 -5.81 -0.22
N MET A 29 -7.45 -5.89 -0.90
CA MET A 29 -8.78 -5.92 -0.30
C MET A 29 -9.52 -7.20 -0.73
N PRO A 30 -9.06 -8.38 -0.25
CA PRO A 30 -9.67 -9.63 -0.62
C PRO A 30 -11.05 -9.76 0.04
N ASP A 31 -11.98 -10.40 -0.66
CA ASP A 31 -13.14 -10.99 -0.01
C ASP A 31 -12.74 -12.23 0.82
N HIS A 32 -13.69 -12.80 1.55
CA HIS A 32 -13.43 -13.95 2.42
C HIS A 32 -12.97 -15.21 1.65
N ALA A 33 -13.42 -15.40 0.41
CA ALA A 33 -13.02 -16.53 -0.41
C ALA A 33 -11.58 -16.35 -0.91
N GLN A 34 -11.23 -15.15 -1.35
CA GLN A 34 -9.89 -14.77 -1.78
C GLN A 34 -8.89 -14.85 -0.62
N GLU A 35 -9.23 -14.37 0.57
CA GLU A 35 -8.40 -14.51 1.78
C GLU A 35 -8.10 -15.99 2.09
N THR A 36 -9.12 -16.84 1.97
CA THR A 36 -8.96 -18.28 2.20
C THR A 36 -8.04 -18.92 1.16
N ALA A 37 -8.15 -18.52 -0.11
CA ALA A 37 -7.30 -19.02 -1.19
C ALA A 37 -5.83 -18.57 -1.04
N LEU A 38 -5.62 -17.30 -0.67
CA LEU A 38 -4.29 -16.75 -0.37
C LEU A 38 -3.65 -17.48 0.81
N LEU A 39 -4.41 -17.71 1.89
CA LEU A 39 -3.95 -18.48 3.05
C LEU A 39 -3.57 -19.92 2.66
N ASN A 40 -4.40 -20.61 1.87
CA ASN A 40 -4.11 -21.97 1.42
C ASN A 40 -2.77 -22.04 0.66
N THR A 41 -2.58 -21.10 -0.26
CA THR A 41 -1.39 -21.06 -1.11
C THR A 41 -0.14 -20.72 -0.30
N SER A 42 -0.24 -19.75 0.59
CA SER A 42 0.88 -19.33 1.47
C SER A 42 1.26 -20.41 2.46
N TRP A 43 0.28 -21.15 2.98
CA TRP A 43 0.50 -22.31 3.85
C TRP A 43 1.26 -23.42 3.11
N ALA A 44 0.81 -23.77 1.90
CA ALA A 44 1.50 -24.77 1.07
C ALA A 44 2.93 -24.35 0.74
N LYS A 45 3.15 -23.07 0.46
CA LYS A 45 4.50 -22.52 0.22
C LYS A 45 5.38 -22.60 1.46
N ALA A 46 4.83 -22.33 2.65
CA ALA A 46 5.56 -22.47 3.91
C ALA A 46 5.97 -23.92 4.17
N VAL A 47 5.06 -24.89 3.95
CA VAL A 47 5.39 -26.33 4.04
C VAL A 47 6.55 -26.69 3.12
N GLN A 48 6.54 -26.22 1.87
CA GLN A 48 7.63 -26.46 0.92
C GLN A 48 8.96 -25.82 1.35
N THR A 49 8.89 -24.63 1.95
CA THR A 49 10.09 -23.83 2.27
C THR A 49 10.77 -24.33 3.54
N THR A 50 10.00 -24.68 4.57
CA THR A 50 10.56 -25.12 5.86
C THR A 50 10.66 -26.64 5.98
N GLY A 51 9.98 -27.39 5.10
CA GLY A 51 9.85 -28.85 5.22
C GLY A 51 8.96 -29.30 6.38
N VAL A 52 8.33 -28.37 7.10
CA VAL A 52 7.48 -28.65 8.26
C VAL A 52 6.04 -28.75 7.83
N ASN A 53 5.37 -29.87 8.18
CA ASN A 53 3.95 -30.06 7.95
C ASN A 53 3.16 -29.86 9.25
N LEU A 54 2.85 -28.59 9.57
CA LEU A 54 2.01 -28.26 10.72
C LEU A 54 0.54 -28.55 10.42
N VAL A 55 -0.18 -29.04 11.44
CA VAL A 55 -1.64 -29.10 11.40
C VAL A 55 -2.19 -27.67 11.39
N ARG A 56 -2.96 -27.34 10.36
CA ARG A 56 -3.60 -26.03 10.26
C ARG A 56 -4.72 -25.89 11.27
N THR A 57 -4.47 -25.11 12.33
CA THR A 57 -5.50 -24.74 13.30
C THR A 57 -6.15 -23.40 12.95
N PRO A 58 -7.39 -23.14 13.41
CA PRO A 58 -8.04 -21.83 13.24
C PRO A 58 -7.21 -20.66 13.82
N GLN A 59 -6.45 -20.92 14.89
CA GLN A 59 -5.58 -19.91 15.52
C GLN A 59 -4.41 -19.51 14.63
N LEU A 60 -3.71 -20.48 14.03
CA LEU A 60 -2.60 -20.21 13.12
C LEU A 60 -3.08 -19.57 11.82
N ALA A 61 -4.22 -20.03 11.29
CA ALA A 61 -4.87 -19.41 10.15
C ALA A 61 -5.16 -17.92 10.41
N LYS A 62 -5.81 -17.62 11.54
CA LYS A 62 -6.12 -16.24 11.95
C LYS A 62 -4.86 -15.40 12.17
N LEU A 63 -3.79 -16.00 12.70
CA LEU A 63 -2.52 -15.30 12.91
C LEU A 63 -1.91 -14.82 11.58
N ILE A 64 -2.03 -15.63 10.52
CA ILE A 64 -1.55 -15.30 9.18
C ILE A 64 -2.48 -14.25 8.55
N THR A 65 -3.79 -14.47 8.55
CA THR A 65 -4.73 -13.57 7.84
C THR A 65 -4.88 -12.21 8.50
N ASN A 66 -4.77 -12.12 9.84
CA ASN A 66 -4.74 -10.84 10.55
C ASN A 66 -3.61 -9.91 10.10
N ARG A 67 -2.56 -10.44 9.45
CA ARG A 67 -1.49 -9.59 8.89
C ARG A 67 -1.95 -8.80 7.68
N GLY A 68 -3.02 -9.22 6.99
CA GLY A 68 -3.57 -8.50 5.86
C GLY A 68 -4.19 -7.15 6.25
N SER A 69 -5.03 -7.14 7.29
CA SER A 69 -5.60 -5.88 7.81
C SER A 69 -4.53 -4.94 8.39
N GLN A 70 -3.42 -5.49 8.87
CA GLN A 70 -2.29 -4.69 9.37
C GLN A 70 -1.53 -3.95 8.27
N VAL A 71 -1.44 -4.50 7.04
CA VAL A 71 -0.74 -3.83 5.92
C VAL A 71 -1.32 -2.43 5.70
N CYS A 72 -2.65 -2.31 5.66
CA CYS A 72 -3.32 -1.03 5.46
C CYS A 72 -3.07 -0.05 6.62
N GLY A 73 -3.17 -0.53 7.87
CA GLY A 73 -2.92 0.30 9.04
C GLY A 73 -1.47 0.79 9.13
N GLU A 74 -0.51 -0.08 8.81
CA GLU A 74 0.91 0.25 8.79
C GLU A 74 1.26 1.25 7.68
N LEU A 75 0.74 1.02 6.47
CA LEU A 75 0.93 1.93 5.33
C LEU A 75 0.42 3.33 5.66
N LYS A 76 -0.78 3.42 6.25
CA LYS A 76 -1.37 4.68 6.68
C LYS A 76 -0.53 5.36 7.76
N GLY A 77 -0.08 4.62 8.76
CA GLY A 77 0.78 5.12 9.84
C GLY A 77 2.09 5.72 9.30
N LYS A 78 2.69 5.11 8.28
CA LYS A 78 3.89 5.62 7.59
C LYS A 78 3.58 6.86 6.73
N LEU A 79 2.39 6.94 6.13
CA LEU A 79 2.01 8.03 5.23
C LEU A 79 1.60 9.32 5.92
N ARG A 80 0.88 9.24 7.05
CA ARG A 80 0.37 10.41 7.77
C ARG A 80 1.45 11.51 7.98
N PRO A 81 2.64 11.22 8.54
CA PRO A 81 3.67 12.24 8.69
C PRO A 81 4.27 12.70 7.36
N LEU A 82 4.31 11.84 6.34
CA LEU A 82 4.81 12.21 5.00
C LEU A 82 3.84 13.16 4.30
N VAL A 83 2.54 12.93 4.39
CA VAL A 83 1.50 13.80 3.80
C VAL A 83 1.55 15.18 4.44
N GLU A 84 1.64 15.26 5.76
CA GLU A 84 1.75 16.55 6.45
C GLU A 84 2.96 17.36 5.96
N VAL A 85 4.15 16.73 5.97
CA VAL A 85 5.40 17.42 5.62
C VAL A 85 5.53 17.70 4.13
N MET A 86 5.25 16.73 3.27
CA MET A 86 5.52 16.84 1.83
C MET A 86 4.50 17.71 1.09
N PHE A 87 3.27 17.81 1.60
CA PHE A 87 2.27 18.74 1.06
C PHE A 87 2.18 20.06 1.81
N ASN A 88 2.91 20.21 2.92
CA ASN A 88 2.92 21.41 3.77
C ASN A 88 1.56 21.69 4.44
N PHE A 89 0.90 20.66 4.96
CA PHE A 89 -0.18 20.88 5.90
C PHE A 89 0.37 21.45 7.21
N HIS A 90 -0.42 22.34 7.84
CA HIS A 90 0.00 23.01 9.07
C HIS A 90 -0.98 22.72 10.20
N SER A 91 -0.50 22.16 11.31
CA SER A 91 -1.28 21.88 12.52
C SER A 91 -1.75 23.13 13.31
N SER A 92 -1.59 24.34 12.76
CA SER A 92 -2.03 25.59 13.38
C SER A 92 -3.57 25.70 13.41
N GLN A 93 -4.11 26.07 14.56
CA GLN A 93 -5.56 26.28 14.77
C GLN A 93 -6.04 27.68 14.34
N THR A 94 -5.19 28.46 13.65
CA THR A 94 -5.59 29.78 13.17
C THR A 94 -6.60 29.64 12.04
N LYS A 95 -7.58 30.56 11.96
CA LYS A 95 -8.58 30.57 10.86
C LYS A 95 -7.92 30.58 9.47
N SER A 96 -6.77 31.27 9.34
CA SER A 96 -6.02 31.29 8.08
C SER A 96 -5.39 29.94 7.75
N ALA A 97 -4.78 29.24 8.72
CA ALA A 97 -4.19 27.93 8.48
C ALA A 97 -5.26 26.89 8.12
N ILE A 98 -6.36 26.88 8.87
CA ILE A 98 -7.52 25.99 8.59
C ILE A 98 -8.08 26.23 7.19
N LYS A 99 -8.19 27.50 6.75
CA LYS A 99 -8.64 27.81 5.37
C LYS A 99 -7.64 27.32 4.31
N LYS A 100 -6.33 27.49 4.54
CA LYS A 100 -5.28 27.05 3.62
C LYS A 100 -5.24 25.52 3.50
N ASN A 101 -5.30 24.81 4.62
CA ASN A 101 -5.30 23.35 4.65
C ASN A 101 -6.51 22.78 3.88
N ARG A 102 -7.71 23.35 4.05
CA ARG A 102 -8.89 22.92 3.29
C ARG A 102 -8.71 23.08 1.78
N ALA A 103 -8.29 24.27 1.35
CA ALA A 103 -8.04 24.54 -0.06
C ALA A 103 -6.98 23.61 -0.65
N LEU A 104 -5.91 23.33 0.11
CA LEU A 104 -4.87 22.40 -0.28
C LEU A 104 -5.39 20.95 -0.40
N ALA A 105 -6.20 20.48 0.56
CA ALA A 105 -6.79 19.15 0.50
C ALA A 105 -7.72 19.00 -0.71
N GLU A 106 -8.55 20.00 -0.98
CA GLU A 106 -9.41 20.05 -2.18
C GLU A 106 -8.58 20.01 -3.47
N GLU A 107 -7.53 20.84 -3.57
CA GLU A 107 -6.63 20.91 -4.74
C GLU A 107 -5.90 19.59 -4.99
N LEU A 108 -5.40 18.94 -3.93
CA LEU A 108 -4.68 17.66 -4.04
C LEU A 108 -5.61 16.54 -4.50
N LYS A 109 -6.87 16.54 -4.06
CA LYS A 109 -7.86 15.54 -4.45
C LYS A 109 -8.40 15.75 -5.85
N GLU A 110 -8.45 16.99 -6.34
CA GLU A 110 -8.95 17.29 -7.68
C GLU A 110 -8.17 16.49 -8.74
N GLY A 111 -8.85 15.55 -9.40
CA GLY A 111 -8.26 14.67 -10.41
C GLY A 111 -7.01 13.91 -9.93
N ALA A 112 -6.91 13.58 -8.64
CA ALA A 112 -5.76 12.93 -8.01
C ALA A 112 -4.42 13.67 -8.23
N ASN A 113 -4.44 15.00 -8.10
CA ASN A 113 -3.25 15.85 -8.23
C ASN A 113 -2.07 15.42 -7.34
N PHE A 114 -2.35 14.82 -6.18
CA PHE A 114 -1.33 14.23 -5.31
C PHE A 114 -0.43 13.17 -5.98
N ALA A 115 -0.88 12.57 -7.09
CA ALA A 115 -0.12 11.56 -7.83
C ALA A 115 0.85 12.16 -8.87
N PHE A 116 0.85 13.47 -9.09
CA PHE A 116 1.66 14.13 -10.11
C PHE A 116 2.89 14.82 -9.52
N LYS A 117 4.01 14.79 -10.25
CA LYS A 117 5.21 15.60 -9.92
C LYS A 117 4.92 17.10 -9.99
N VAL A 118 4.10 17.51 -10.96
CA VAL A 118 3.64 18.88 -11.14
C VAL A 118 2.13 18.84 -11.32
N CYS A 119 1.39 19.39 -10.35
CA CYS A 119 -0.07 19.37 -10.31
C CYS A 119 -0.73 20.62 -10.94
N TRP A 120 0.01 21.72 -11.14
CA TRP A 120 -0.52 22.91 -11.81
C TRP A 120 -0.46 22.78 -13.34
N SER A 121 -1.49 23.31 -14.00
CA SER A 121 -1.72 23.16 -15.44
C SER A 121 -0.53 23.64 -16.32
N PRO A 122 -0.03 22.81 -17.25
CA PRO A 122 -0.42 21.42 -17.50
C PRO A 122 0.20 20.45 -16.48
N ARG A 123 -0.61 19.49 -16.03
CA ARG A 123 -0.19 18.40 -15.14
C ARG A 123 0.90 17.56 -15.79
N ARG A 124 1.97 17.27 -15.05
CA ARG A 124 3.13 16.51 -15.56
C ARG A 124 3.65 15.51 -14.55
N GLY A 125 4.12 14.37 -15.08
CA GLY A 125 4.73 13.32 -14.27
C GLY A 125 3.71 12.59 -13.40
N PHE A 126 2.68 12.01 -14.01
CA PHE A 126 1.79 11.07 -13.34
C PHE A 126 2.60 9.93 -12.72
N LEU A 127 2.26 9.54 -11.49
CA LEU A 127 2.97 8.55 -10.65
C LEU A 127 4.41 8.92 -10.28
N LYS A 128 4.83 10.17 -10.54
CA LYS A 128 6.16 10.68 -10.21
C LYS A 128 6.15 11.68 -9.05
N ALA A 129 5.05 11.76 -8.30
CA ALA A 129 5.00 12.51 -7.06
C ALA A 129 6.03 11.93 -6.06
N PRO A 130 6.93 12.74 -5.47
CA PRO A 130 8.00 12.22 -4.62
C PRO A 130 7.52 11.37 -3.42
N ILE A 131 6.31 11.64 -2.92
CA ILE A 131 5.71 10.90 -1.81
C ILE A 131 5.47 9.42 -2.16
N ILE A 132 5.20 9.08 -3.44
CA ILE A 132 4.94 7.70 -3.89
C ILE A 132 6.18 6.84 -3.68
N GLN A 133 7.33 7.26 -4.22
CA GLN A 133 8.57 6.51 -4.01
C GLN A 133 8.95 6.47 -2.52
N LYS A 134 8.80 7.60 -1.82
CA LYS A 134 9.16 7.71 -0.41
C LYS A 134 8.38 6.72 0.47
N VAL A 135 7.07 6.61 0.28
CA VAL A 135 6.27 5.63 1.03
C VAL A 135 6.59 4.21 0.61
N ILE A 136 6.77 3.93 -0.67
CA ILE A 136 7.09 2.57 -1.14
C ILE A 136 8.39 2.08 -0.50
N ASN A 137 9.43 2.93 -0.49
CA ASN A 137 10.70 2.60 0.15
C ASN A 137 10.52 2.41 1.66
N THR A 138 9.74 3.27 2.32
CA THR A 138 9.51 3.16 3.78
C THR A 138 8.67 1.93 4.14
N MET A 139 7.78 1.48 3.25
CA MET A 139 6.87 0.38 3.50
C MET A 139 7.50 -0.97 3.21
N TRP A 140 8.13 -1.14 2.04
CA TRP A 140 8.55 -2.46 1.53
C TRP A 140 10.06 -2.60 1.31
N PHE A 141 10.85 -1.52 1.41
CA PHE A 141 12.28 -1.55 1.05
C PHE A 141 13.20 -0.74 1.99
N ALA A 142 12.80 -0.53 3.25
CA ALA A 142 13.58 0.28 4.18
C ALA A 142 14.81 -0.47 4.69
N ASN A 143 14.73 -1.80 4.79
CA ASN A 143 15.82 -2.65 5.23
C ASN A 143 15.73 -4.08 4.66
N LYS A 144 16.84 -4.83 4.75
CA LYS A 144 16.98 -6.21 4.24
C LYS A 144 15.92 -7.22 4.70
N ASN A 145 15.18 -6.90 5.76
CA ASN A 145 14.15 -7.78 6.30
C ASN A 145 12.75 -7.51 5.76
N ASP A 146 12.56 -6.44 5.01
CA ASP A 146 11.26 -6.04 4.48
C ASP A 146 10.82 -6.95 3.32
N GLU A 147 9.51 -7.00 3.11
CA GLU A 147 8.87 -7.92 2.18
C GLU A 147 9.30 -7.66 0.74
N GLY A 148 9.50 -6.40 0.33
CA GLY A 148 9.96 -6.08 -1.02
C GLY A 148 11.35 -6.65 -1.34
N ILE A 149 12.16 -6.89 -0.31
CA ILE A 149 13.50 -7.50 -0.46
C ILE A 149 13.43 -9.02 -0.32
N LYS A 150 12.76 -9.54 0.71
CA LYS A 150 12.66 -10.99 0.94
C LYS A 150 11.81 -11.72 -0.11
N GLN A 151 10.76 -11.06 -0.59
CA GLN A 151 9.76 -11.60 -1.51
C GLN A 151 9.86 -10.89 -2.87
N HIS A 152 11.08 -10.64 -3.34
CA HIS A 152 11.36 -9.87 -4.54
C HIS A 152 10.61 -10.34 -5.80
N SER A 153 10.29 -11.64 -5.92
CA SER A 153 9.52 -12.19 -7.04
C SER A 153 8.11 -11.61 -7.14
N TRP A 154 7.53 -11.22 -5.99
CA TRP A 154 6.21 -10.61 -5.93
C TRP A 154 6.25 -9.11 -6.18
N PHE A 155 7.40 -8.46 -5.99
CA PHE A 155 7.55 -7.00 -6.11
C PHE A 155 8.31 -6.55 -7.36
N LYS A 156 8.77 -7.47 -8.22
CA LYS A 156 9.55 -7.15 -9.43
C LYS A 156 8.81 -7.55 -10.72
N PRO A 157 8.40 -6.58 -11.57
CA PRO A 157 8.36 -5.13 -11.31
C PRO A 157 7.34 -4.77 -10.23
N PHE A 158 7.36 -3.53 -9.73
CA PHE A 158 6.50 -3.15 -8.61
C PHE A 158 5.01 -3.38 -8.92
N PRO A 159 4.22 -4.03 -8.04
CA PRO A 159 2.90 -4.53 -8.41
C PRO A 159 1.89 -3.42 -8.60
N LEU A 160 1.07 -3.57 -9.63
CA LEU A 160 -0.02 -2.65 -9.95
C LEU A 160 -0.99 -2.50 -8.77
N SER A 161 -1.40 -3.61 -8.16
CA SER A 161 -2.33 -3.62 -7.03
C SER A 161 -1.74 -2.93 -5.80
N ALA A 162 -0.44 -3.12 -5.52
CA ALA A 162 0.25 -2.41 -4.44
C ALA A 162 0.36 -0.91 -4.73
N LEU A 163 0.57 -0.51 -5.99
CA LEU A 163 0.58 0.89 -6.39
C LEU A 163 -0.80 1.55 -6.25
N ALA A 164 -1.87 0.87 -6.67
CA ALA A 164 -3.25 1.32 -6.46
C ALA A 164 -3.58 1.48 -4.96
N LEU A 165 -3.08 0.56 -4.13
CA LEU A 165 -3.20 0.65 -2.68
C LEU A 165 -2.49 1.88 -2.13
N VAL A 166 -1.32 2.26 -2.64
CA VAL A 166 -0.57 3.48 -2.26
C VAL A 166 -1.26 4.77 -2.70
N LEU A 167 -2.11 4.73 -3.72
CA LEU A 167 -2.86 5.91 -4.16
C LEU A 167 -4.14 6.13 -3.35
N THR A 168 -4.90 5.07 -3.08
CA THR A 168 -6.30 5.23 -2.66
C THR A 168 -6.56 5.16 -1.16
N ALA A 169 -6.40 3.97 -0.59
CA ALA A 169 -7.35 3.55 0.42
C ALA A 169 -6.71 3.57 1.80
N ALA A 170 -5.59 2.90 1.94
CA ALA A 170 -4.78 2.89 3.13
C ALA A 170 -3.70 3.98 3.11
N SER A 171 -3.88 5.01 2.29
CA SER A 171 -2.76 5.77 1.75
C SER A 171 -3.07 7.22 1.37
N ILE A 172 -2.35 7.82 0.40
CA ILE A 172 -2.19 9.28 0.25
C ILE A 172 -3.53 10.00 0.28
N GLU A 173 -4.53 9.53 -0.47
CA GLU A 173 -5.87 10.10 -0.49
C GLU A 173 -6.56 10.07 0.89
N CYS A 174 -6.57 8.92 1.59
CA CYS A 174 -7.10 8.82 2.96
C CYS A 174 -6.38 9.77 3.93
N CYS A 175 -5.06 9.88 3.85
CA CYS A 175 -4.30 10.81 4.69
C CYS A 175 -4.58 12.28 4.33
N VAL A 176 -4.91 12.59 3.08
CA VAL A 176 -5.37 13.94 2.68
C VAL A 176 -6.79 14.21 3.18
N ASP A 177 -7.66 13.19 3.25
CA ASP A 177 -9.02 13.30 3.81
C ASP A 177 -9.01 13.78 5.26
N GLU A 178 -7.99 13.39 6.04
CA GLU A 178 -7.79 13.83 7.42
C GLU A 178 -7.68 15.35 7.55
N TRP A 179 -7.36 16.06 6.46
CA TRP A 179 -7.20 17.51 6.43
C TRP A 179 -8.37 18.26 5.77
N THR A 180 -9.42 17.57 5.33
CA THR A 180 -10.56 18.19 4.62
C THR A 180 -11.35 19.20 5.45
N THR A 181 -11.28 19.12 6.78
CA THR A 181 -11.88 20.13 7.69
C THR A 181 -10.92 21.30 7.95
N GLY A 182 -9.67 21.18 7.52
CA GLY A 182 -8.57 22.12 7.76
C GLY A 182 -7.77 21.85 9.03
N THR A 183 -8.20 20.89 9.83
CA THR A 183 -7.49 20.37 11.00
C THR A 183 -7.31 18.87 10.85
N CYS A 184 -6.15 18.33 11.19
CA CYS A 184 -5.90 16.89 11.11
C CYS A 184 -6.86 16.12 12.01
N MET A 185 -7.70 15.27 11.42
CA MET A 185 -8.60 14.36 12.13
C MET A 185 -8.21 12.91 11.86
N ASP A 186 -8.22 12.07 12.89
CA ASP A 186 -7.97 10.64 12.68
C ASP A 186 -9.23 10.00 12.07
N ILE A 187 -9.18 9.69 10.78
CA ILE A 187 -10.27 9.01 10.06
C ILE A 187 -9.95 7.52 10.02
N PRO A 188 -10.68 6.62 10.69
CA PRO A 188 -10.35 5.20 10.65
C PRO A 188 -10.37 4.69 9.21
N PHE A 189 -9.35 3.90 8.85
CA PHE A 189 -9.37 3.20 7.57
C PHE A 189 -10.40 2.07 7.64
N THR A 190 -11.38 2.07 6.74
CA THR A 190 -12.29 0.94 6.57
C THR A 190 -12.31 0.50 5.11
N VAL A 191 -12.39 -0.81 4.89
CA VAL A 191 -12.55 -1.37 3.53
C VAL A 191 -13.82 -0.81 2.89
N HIS A 192 -14.89 -0.66 3.66
CA HIS A 192 -16.16 -0.14 3.17
C HIS A 192 -16.03 1.25 2.53
N ASP A 193 -15.32 2.17 3.18
CA ASP A 193 -15.24 3.56 2.73
C ASP A 193 -14.30 3.75 1.54
N TYR A 194 -13.27 2.89 1.43
CA TYR A 194 -12.16 3.11 0.49
C TYR A 194 -12.02 2.03 -0.60
N CYS A 195 -12.81 0.96 -0.58
CA CYS A 195 -12.80 -0.07 -1.64
C CYS A 195 -13.15 0.52 -3.01
N GLY A 196 -14.19 1.36 -3.08
CA GLY A 196 -14.59 1.99 -4.33
C GLY A 196 -13.52 2.93 -4.91
N GLY A 197 -12.80 3.64 -4.05
CA GLY A 197 -11.64 4.41 -4.48
C GLY A 197 -10.55 3.48 -5.03
N TYR A 198 -10.25 2.38 -4.33
CA TYR A 198 -9.17 1.47 -4.72
C TYR A 198 -9.42 0.89 -6.10
N GLU A 199 -10.64 0.43 -6.35
CA GLU A 199 -11.09 -0.05 -7.65
C GLU A 199 -10.98 1.04 -8.74
N SER A 200 -11.31 2.28 -8.42
CA SER A 200 -11.20 3.42 -9.33
C SER A 200 -9.75 3.72 -9.74
N HIS A 201 -8.82 3.80 -8.79
CA HIS A 201 -7.40 4.00 -9.11
C HIS A 201 -6.80 2.80 -9.80
N LEU A 202 -7.13 1.57 -9.38
CA LEU A 202 -6.68 0.36 -10.06
C LEU A 202 -7.10 0.38 -11.52
N LYS A 203 -8.37 0.71 -11.80
CA LYS A 203 -8.88 0.88 -13.17
C LYS A 203 -8.14 1.99 -13.92
N CYS A 204 -7.92 3.14 -13.30
CA CYS A 204 -7.18 4.24 -13.91
C CYS A 204 -5.75 3.83 -14.31
N LEU A 205 -5.06 3.05 -13.46
CA LEU A 205 -3.73 2.53 -13.76
C LEU A 205 -3.77 1.49 -14.89
N GLN A 206 -4.78 0.61 -14.93
CA GLN A 206 -5.00 -0.35 -16.02
C GLN A 206 -5.26 0.35 -17.36
N ASP A 207 -6.14 1.35 -17.37
CA ASP A 207 -6.45 2.15 -18.56
C ASP A 207 -5.20 2.91 -19.03
N PHE A 208 -4.38 3.41 -18.10
CA PHE A 208 -3.11 4.07 -18.42
C PHE A 208 -2.06 3.09 -18.99
N ASP A 209 -1.94 1.89 -18.43
CA ASP A 209 -1.05 0.84 -18.94
C ASP A 209 -1.45 0.45 -20.38
N GLU A 210 -2.74 0.22 -20.63
CA GLU A 210 -3.22 -0.13 -21.97
C GLU A 210 -3.02 1.01 -22.97
N ALA A 211 -3.32 2.26 -22.59
CA ALA A 211 -3.13 3.44 -23.46
C ALA A 211 -1.64 3.70 -23.78
N MET A 212 -0.72 3.35 -22.89
CA MET A 212 0.72 3.61 -23.03
C MET A 212 1.54 2.36 -23.37
N LYS A 213 0.86 1.26 -23.69
CA LYS A 213 1.44 -0.07 -23.91
C LYS A 213 2.50 -0.09 -24.99
N GLU A 214 2.23 0.58 -26.12
CA GLU A 214 3.16 0.68 -27.25
C GLU A 214 4.48 1.38 -26.88
N PHE A 215 4.44 2.27 -25.88
CA PHE A 215 5.60 3.00 -25.40
C PHE A 215 6.28 2.34 -24.19
N GLY A 216 5.67 1.28 -23.61
CA GLY A 216 6.18 0.59 -22.43
C GLY A 216 6.34 1.47 -21.18
N VAL A 217 5.66 2.62 -21.14
CA VAL A 217 5.88 3.66 -20.11
C VAL A 217 5.51 3.15 -18.72
N PHE A 218 4.34 2.51 -18.58
CA PHE A 218 3.89 2.04 -17.28
C PHE A 218 4.78 0.93 -16.73
N LYS A 219 5.15 -0.05 -17.57
CA LYS A 219 6.14 -1.07 -17.23
C LYS A 219 7.48 -0.47 -16.78
N SER A 220 7.95 0.59 -17.45
CA SER A 220 9.17 1.32 -17.06
C SER A 220 9.02 2.02 -15.71
N ILE A 221 7.86 2.61 -15.42
CA ILE A 221 7.58 3.22 -14.11
C ILE A 221 7.63 2.17 -13.00
N CYS A 222 6.93 1.04 -13.13
CA CYS A 222 6.94 -0.02 -12.12
C CYS A 222 8.33 -0.65 -11.94
N ALA A 223 9.12 -0.78 -13.01
CA ALA A 223 10.51 -1.23 -12.93
C ALA A 223 11.37 -0.21 -12.16
N GLN A 224 11.27 1.08 -12.49
CA GLN A 224 12.01 2.14 -11.81
C GLN A 224 11.65 2.23 -10.32
N ILE A 225 10.36 2.12 -9.99
CA ILE A 225 9.90 2.14 -8.58
C ILE A 225 10.56 1.02 -7.77
N TYR A 226 10.67 -0.18 -8.35
CA TYR A 226 11.34 -1.30 -7.70
C TYR A 226 12.86 -1.05 -7.59
N GLU A 227 13.49 -0.58 -8.67
CA GLU A 227 14.94 -0.32 -8.71
C GLU A 227 15.37 0.77 -7.73
N ASP A 228 14.60 1.86 -7.61
CA ASP A 228 14.82 2.94 -6.64
C ASP A 228 14.53 2.52 -5.19
N GLY A 229 13.88 1.37 -4.99
CA GLY A 229 13.64 0.77 -3.68
C GLY A 229 14.79 -0.09 -3.18
N GLN A 230 15.55 -0.75 -4.07
CA GLN A 230 16.68 -1.61 -3.69
C GLN A 230 17.86 -0.81 -3.12
#